data_AF-A0A9Q9S3F0-F1
#
_entry.id   AF-A0A9Q9S3F0-F1
#
_cell.length_a   1.000
_cell.length_b   1.000
_cell.length_c   1.000
_cell.angle_alpha   90.00
_cell.angle_beta   90.00
_cell.angle_gamma   90.00
#
_symmetry.space_group_name_H-M   'P 1'
#
loop_
_entity.id
_entity.type
_entity.pdbx_description
1 polymer ?
#
loop_
_entity_poly.entity_id
_entity_poly.type
_entity_poly.pdbx_seq_one_letter_code
_entity_poly.pdbx_strand_id
1 'polypeptide(L)'
;MFLLGRLVLAVTAGLLAGCAVGPDYHRPDVLLLKQYHSQPAVQQRSASRMAQAHAGLGAADLLRRRPDIIVAERHLAAFHARTGSRDEKNRRSGR
;
A
#
# COMPACT_ATOMS: atom_id res chain seq x y z
N MET A 1 30.08 30.70 20.07
CA MET A 1 29.41 29.57 20.77
C MET A 1 28.02 29.25 20.24
N PHE A 2 27.12 30.22 20.02
CA PHE A 2 25.75 29.95 19.56
C PHE A 2 25.63 29.25 18.19
N LEU A 3 26.53 29.57 17.25
CA LEU A 3 26.55 28.96 15.91
C LEU A 3 26.97 27.48 15.95
N LEU A 4 27.94 27.15 16.81
CA LEU A 4 28.41 25.78 16.99
C LEU A 4 27.31 24.89 17.59
N GLY A 5 26.57 25.41 18.57
CA GLY A 5 25.41 24.70 19.15
C GLY A 5 24.28 24.47 18.14
N ARG A 6 23.98 25.46 17.29
CA ARG A 6 22.98 25.30 16.22
C ARG A 6 23.37 24.25 15.20
N LEU A 7 24.64 24.18 14.82
CA LEU A 7 25.15 23.18 13.87
C LEU A 7 25.05 21.76 14.47
N VAL A 8 25.44 21.58 15.73
CA VAL A 8 25.33 20.28 16.43
C VAL A 8 23.88 19.82 16.54
N LEU A 9 22.95 20.75 16.82
CA LEU A 9 21.53 20.44 16.88
C LEU A 9 20.96 20.03 15.51
N ALA A 10 21.37 20.69 14.43
CA ALA A 10 20.93 20.36 13.08
C ALA A 10 21.43 18.98 12.61
N VAL A 11 22.69 18.65 12.89
CA VAL A 11 23.29 17.35 12.50
C VAL A 11 22.64 16.19 13.25
N THR A 12 22.44 16.33 14.56
CA THR A 12 21.82 15.27 15.37
C THR A 12 20.36 15.03 14.97
N ALA A 13 19.59 16.08 14.69
CA ALA A 13 18.22 15.96 14.19
C ALA A 13 18.14 15.26 12.82
N GLY A 14 19.02 15.60 11.88
CA GLY A 14 19.06 14.97 10.56
C GLY A 14 19.40 13.48 10.61
N LEU A 15 20.35 13.08 11.46
CA LEU A 15 20.77 11.68 11.61
C LEU A 15 19.65 10.79 12.19
N LEU A 16 18.83 11.34 13.10
CA LEU A 16 17.69 10.63 13.68
C LEU A 16 16.52 10.48 12.69
N ALA A 17 16.23 11.51 11.91
CA ALA A 17 15.17 11.47 10.89
C ALA A 17 15.46 10.47 9.77
N GLY A 18 16.74 10.32 9.39
CA GLY A 18 17.17 9.36 8.37
C GLY A 18 16.94 7.89 8.73
N CYS A 19 16.82 7.54 10.02
CA CYS A 19 16.53 6.17 10.45
C CYS A 19 15.05 5.77 10.31
N ALA A 20 14.14 6.74 10.13
CA ALA A 20 12.70 6.52 10.03
C ALA A 20 12.16 6.69 8.60
N VAL A 21 12.83 7.51 7.78
CA VAL A 21 12.50 7.68 6.35
C VAL A 21 13.21 6.57 5.58
N GLY A 22 12.46 5.53 5.21
CA GLY A 22 12.95 4.52 4.28
C GLY A 22 13.30 5.12 2.91
N PRO A 23 14.13 4.44 2.11
CA PRO A 23 14.51 4.93 0.78
C PRO A 23 13.28 5.15 -0.10
N ASP A 24 13.40 6.08 -1.05
CA ASP A 24 12.35 6.32 -2.04
C ASP A 24 12.04 5.02 -2.78
N TYR A 25 10.83 4.49 -2.54
CA TYR A 25 10.36 3.27 -3.17
C TYR A 25 10.12 3.53 -4.65
N HIS A 26 11.15 3.31 -5.46
CA HIS A 26 11.02 3.27 -6.91
C HIS A 26 10.52 1.89 -7.32
N ARG A 27 9.33 1.87 -7.94
CA ARG A 27 8.80 0.64 -8.52
C ARG A 27 9.80 0.13 -9.57
N PRO A 28 10.27 -1.13 -9.46
CA PRO A 28 11.18 -1.68 -10.45
C PRO A 28 10.50 -1.72 -11.83
N ASP A 29 11.22 -1.30 -12.86
CA ASP A 29 10.78 -1.46 -14.24
C ASP A 29 10.82 -2.96 -14.57
N VAL A 30 9.63 -3.55 -14.71
CA VAL A 30 9.46 -4.96 -15.06
C VAL A 30 9.14 -5.02 -16.55
N LEU A 31 9.79 -5.93 -17.26
CA LEU A 31 9.61 -6.15 -18.70
C LEU A 31 8.20 -6.70 -18.98
N LEU A 32 7.24 -5.80 -19.02
CA LEU A 32 5.85 -6.09 -19.32
C LEU A 32 5.60 -5.89 -20.82
N LEU A 33 4.80 -6.77 -21.40
CA LEU A 33 4.35 -6.59 -22.77
C LEU A 33 3.44 -5.36 -22.84
N LYS A 34 3.73 -4.42 -23.76
CA LYS A 34 2.93 -3.19 -23.94
C LYS A 34 1.44 -3.48 -24.16
N GLN A 35 1.14 -4.66 -24.70
CA GLN A 35 -0.20 -5.14 -24.94
C GLN A 35 -0.24 -6.66 -24.75
N TYR A 36 -1.04 -7.12 -23.78
CA TYR A 36 -1.35 -8.54 -23.67
C TYR A 36 -2.22 -8.96 -24.85
N HIS A 37 -1.98 -10.17 -25.37
CA HIS A 37 -2.73 -10.73 -26.49
C HIS A 37 -4.27 -10.67 -26.29
N SER A 38 -4.75 -10.81 -25.05
CA SER A 38 -6.17 -10.76 -24.70
C SER A 38 -6.64 -9.39 -24.16
N GLN A 39 -5.86 -8.31 -24.31
CA GLN A 39 -6.24 -6.96 -23.88
C GLN A 39 -7.71 -6.60 -24.19
N PRO A 40 -8.17 -6.66 -25.45
CA PRO A 40 -9.55 -6.25 -25.77
C PRO A 40 -10.59 -7.12 -25.06
N ALA A 41 -10.35 -8.43 -24.94
CA ALA A 41 -11.25 -9.34 -24.22
C ALA A 41 -11.27 -9.07 -22.71
N VAL A 42 -10.14 -8.70 -22.11
CA VAL A 42 -10.05 -8.35 -20.69
C VAL A 42 -10.69 -6.98 -20.42
N GLN A 43 -10.49 -5.98 -21.28
CA GLN A 43 -11.16 -4.67 -21.20
C GLN A 43 -12.69 -4.83 -21.26
N GLN A 44 -13.19 -5.63 -22.21
CA GLN A 44 -14.62 -5.94 -22.31
C GLN A 44 -15.15 -6.62 -21.04
N ARG A 45 -14.36 -7.54 -20.46
CA ARG A 45 -14.72 -8.24 -19.21
C ARG A 45 -14.69 -7.31 -18.00
N SER A 46 -13.80 -6.33 -17.94
CA SER A 46 -13.81 -5.31 -16.88
C SER A 46 -15.01 -4.36 -16.99
N ALA A 47 -15.34 -3.90 -18.20
CA ALA A 47 -16.50 -3.03 -18.41
C ALA A 47 -17.81 -3.74 -18.03
N SER A 48 -17.96 -5.01 -18.44
CA SER A 48 -19.11 -5.83 -18.05
C SER A 48 -19.13 -6.16 -16.56
N ARG A 49 -17.99 -6.43 -15.90
CA ARG A 49 -17.94 -6.59 -14.43
C ARG A 49 -18.38 -5.32 -13.69
N MET A 50 -17.96 -4.14 -14.15
CA MET A 50 -18.38 -2.88 -13.56
C MET A 50 -19.89 -2.66 -13.73
N ALA A 51 -20.46 -2.98 -14.90
CA ALA A 51 -21.90 -2.93 -15.12
C ALA A 51 -22.66 -3.93 -14.21
N GLN A 52 -22.15 -5.17 -14.08
CA GLN A 52 -22.74 -6.21 -13.23
C GLN A 52 -22.65 -5.89 -11.73
N ALA A 53 -21.59 -5.21 -11.29
CA ALA A 53 -21.43 -4.78 -9.90
C ALA A 53 -22.52 -3.78 -9.49
N HIS A 54 -22.88 -2.86 -10.38
CA HIS A 54 -24.00 -1.93 -10.16
C HIS A 54 -25.37 -2.62 -10.30
N ALA A 55 -25.45 -3.71 -11.06
CA ALA A 55 -26.67 -4.51 -11.22
C ALA A 55 -26.92 -5.53 -10.10
N GLY A 56 -26.04 -5.63 -9.10
CA GLY A 56 -26.27 -6.46 -7.90
C GLY A 56 -26.27 -7.97 -8.12
N LEU A 57 -25.70 -8.47 -9.23
CA LEU A 57 -25.75 -9.91 -9.57
C LEU A 57 -24.72 -10.71 -8.74
N GLY A 58 -25.15 -11.86 -8.20
CA GLY A 58 -24.58 -12.64 -7.07
C GLY A 58 -23.14 -13.17 -7.14
N ALA A 59 -22.29 -12.73 -8.06
CA ALA A 59 -20.86 -13.10 -8.07
C ALA A 59 -20.13 -12.65 -6.80
N ALA A 60 -20.49 -11.47 -6.26
CA ALA A 60 -19.94 -10.96 -5.00
C ALA A 60 -20.35 -11.81 -3.80
N ASP A 61 -21.57 -12.36 -3.80
CA ASP A 61 -22.07 -13.21 -2.71
C ASP A 61 -21.33 -14.56 -2.68
N LEU A 62 -21.04 -15.13 -3.85
CA LEU A 62 -20.21 -16.34 -3.96
C LEU A 62 -18.78 -16.12 -3.45
N LEU A 63 -18.19 -14.95 -3.76
CA LEU A 63 -16.87 -14.58 -3.25
C LEU A 63 -16.86 -14.43 -1.72
N ARG A 64 -17.92 -13.85 -1.12
CA ARG A 64 -18.06 -13.74 0.34
C ARG A 64 -18.16 -15.09 1.04
N ARG A 65 -18.66 -16.12 0.35
CA ARG A 65 -18.77 -17.48 0.91
C ARG A 65 -17.51 -18.32 0.73
N ARG A 66 -16.48 -17.85 0.02
CA ARG A 66 -15.25 -18.61 -0.21
C ARG A 66 -14.36 -18.62 1.04
N PRO A 67 -14.07 -19.79 1.63
CA PRO A 67 -13.27 -19.86 2.86
C PRO A 67 -11.86 -19.28 2.70
N ASP A 68 -11.23 -19.47 1.53
CA ASP A 68 -9.88 -18.94 1.25
C ASP A 68 -9.82 -17.41 1.33
N ILE A 69 -10.85 -16.72 0.85
CA ILE A 69 -10.94 -15.25 0.87
C ILE A 69 -11.11 -14.76 2.30
N ILE A 70 -11.95 -15.45 3.09
CA ILE A 70 -12.15 -15.11 4.51
C ILE A 70 -10.83 -15.23 5.28
N VAL A 71 -10.05 -16.29 5.02
CA VAL A 71 -8.73 -16.47 5.64
C VAL A 71 -7.78 -15.34 5.20
N ALA A 72 -7.68 -15.07 3.90
CA ALA A 72 -6.82 -13.99 3.39
C ALA A 72 -7.14 -12.61 3.98
N GLU A 73 -8.42 -12.26 4.09
CA GLU A 73 -8.87 -11.01 4.72
C GLU A 73 -8.46 -10.93 6.19
N ARG A 74 -8.58 -12.04 6.93
CA ARG A 74 -8.10 -12.11 8.33
C ARG A 74 -6.58 -11.92 8.41
N HIS A 75 -5.82 -12.52 7.50
CA HIS A 75 -4.37 -12.32 7.43
C HIS A 75 -4.02 -10.86 7.13
N LEU A 76 -4.74 -10.21 6.22
CA LEU A 76 -4.53 -8.79 5.88
C LEU A 76 -4.88 -7.88 7.06
N ALA A 77 -6.01 -8.11 7.73
CA ALA A 77 -6.40 -7.36 8.93
C ALA A 77 -5.35 -7.49 10.04
N ALA A 78 -4.82 -8.70 10.27
CA ALA A 78 -3.74 -8.94 11.22
C ALA A 78 -2.44 -8.23 10.82
N PHE A 79 -2.14 -8.13 9.53
CA PHE A 79 -0.99 -7.37 9.03
C PHE A 79 -1.16 -5.86 9.25
N HIS A 80 -2.32 -5.29 8.88
CA HIS A 80 -2.63 -3.88 9.09
C HIS A 80 -2.60 -3.48 10.57
N ALA A 81 -3.07 -4.35 11.47
CA ALA A 81 -2.95 -4.09 12.91
C ALA A 81 -1.49 -3.97 13.36
N ARG A 82 -0.58 -4.76 12.78
CA ARG A 82 0.87 -4.68 13.06
C ARG A 82 1.49 -3.43 12.44
N THR A 83 1.16 -3.05 11.20
CA THR A 83 1.71 -1.85 10.55
C THR A 83 1.14 -0.54 11.09
N GLY A 84 -0.14 -0.48 11.48
CA GLY A 84 -0.73 0.72 12.07
C GLY A 84 0.00 1.19 13.33
N SER A 85 0.55 0.27 14.13
CA SER A 85 1.40 0.61 15.27
C SER A 85 2.75 1.26 14.89
N ARG A 86 3.28 0.97 13.69
CA ARG A 86 4.48 1.62 13.15
C ARG A 86 4.16 3.02 12.64
N ASP A 87 2.98 3.22 12.06
CA ASP A 87 2.57 4.51 11.49
C ASP A 87 2.24 5.54 12.59
N GLU A 88 1.58 5.14 13.68
CA GLU A 88 1.38 5.99 14.86
C GLU A 88 2.72 6.37 15.54
N LYS A 89 3.70 5.46 15.56
CA LYS A 89 5.05 5.74 16.06
C LYS A 89 5.78 6.76 15.15
N ASN A 90 5.62 6.64 13.82
CA ASN A 90 6.17 7.58 12.85
C ASN A 90 5.53 8.97 13.00
N ARG A 91 4.20 9.03 13.14
CA ARG A 91 3.44 10.26 13.39
C ARG A 91 3.86 10.98 14.69
N ARG A 92 4.16 10.24 15.77
CA ARG A 92 4.64 10.83 17.04
C ARG A 92 6.10 11.28 17.02
N SER A 93 6.94 10.74 16.13
CA SER A 93 8.34 11.15 16.00
C SER A 93 8.53 12.43 15.16
N GLY A 94 7.49 12.85 14.42
CA GLY A 94 7.50 14.05 13.58
C GLY A 94 6.88 15.31 14.21
N ARG A 95 6.55 15.29 15.50
CA ARG A 95 6.19 16.46 16.32
C ARG A 95 7.25 16.67 17.39
#